data_AF-A0A2V6LJK2-F1
#
_entry.id   AF-A0A2V6LJK2-F1
#
_cell.length_a   1.000
_cell.length_b   1.000
_cell.length_c   1.000
_cell.angle_alpha   90.00
_cell.angle_beta   90.00
_cell.angle_gamma   90.00
#
_symmetry.space_group_name_H-M   'P 1'
#
loop_
_entity.id
_entity.type
_entity.pdbx_description
1 polymer ?
#
loop_
_entity_poly.entity_id
_entity_poly.type
_entity_poly.pdbx_seq_one_letter_code
_entity_poly.pdbx_strand_id
1 'polypeptide(L)'
;MKSKCSFTRNVLLIIGFGCAVLVSTAAQGGPPGGYLHSRHVPPGRLIVDRVPNFGWNLAFNLQIDGRPVANIVQGHSYRTWLAAGPHVLTVHKVPVVGYTEPTSTTVHIQPGAEHLYIAMWDSGLVYLHPAGVSLTPGAYWQNHGDGTP
;
A
#
# COMPACT_ATOMS: atom_id res chain seq x y z
N MET A 1 36.00 -29.22 -37.15
CA MET A 1 35.41 -27.95 -36.65
C MET A 1 34.16 -28.24 -35.83
N LYS A 2 34.24 -27.94 -34.53
CA LYS A 2 33.21 -27.58 -33.54
C LYS A 2 31.73 -27.81 -33.93
N SER A 3 31.12 -28.91 -33.49
CA SER A 3 29.64 -29.00 -33.43
C SER A 3 29.11 -30.14 -32.53
N LYS A 4 29.64 -30.27 -31.31
CA LYS A 4 29.06 -31.18 -30.29
C LYS A 4 28.78 -30.48 -28.95
N CYS A 5 29.58 -29.49 -28.55
CA CYS A 5 29.34 -28.73 -27.31
C CYS A 5 28.24 -27.67 -27.38
N SER A 6 27.79 -27.22 -28.56
CA SER A 6 26.70 -26.22 -28.65
C SER A 6 25.31 -26.85 -28.46
N PHE A 7 25.13 -28.11 -28.89
CA PHE A 7 23.84 -28.79 -28.84
C PHE A 7 23.42 -29.07 -27.41
N THR A 8 24.32 -29.63 -26.60
CA THR A 8 24.05 -29.92 -25.18
C THR A 8 23.79 -28.65 -24.36
N ARG A 9 24.52 -27.56 -24.65
CA ARG A 9 24.33 -26.26 -23.98
C ARG A 9 23.00 -25.60 -24.35
N ASN A 10 22.63 -25.64 -25.63
CA ASN A 10 21.38 -25.05 -26.10
C ASN A 10 20.15 -25.86 -25.63
N VAL A 11 20.26 -27.18 -25.56
CA VAL A 11 19.20 -28.04 -24.97
C VAL A 11 19.03 -27.77 -23.48
N LEU A 12 20.12 -27.62 -22.71
CA LEU A 12 20.06 -27.25 -21.29
C LEU A 12 19.40 -25.88 -21.06
N LEU A 13 19.67 -24.89 -21.93
CA LEU A 13 19.07 -23.56 -21.84
C LEU A 13 17.56 -23.56 -22.14
N ILE A 14 17.10 -24.39 -23.09
CA ILE A 14 15.67 -24.52 -23.42
C ILE A 14 14.90 -25.21 -22.28
N ILE A 15 15.48 -26.25 -21.66
CA ILE A 15 14.86 -26.95 -20.52
C ILE A 15 14.76 -26.01 -19.29
N GLY A 16 15.78 -25.18 -19.04
CA GLY A 16 15.74 -24.18 -17.96
C GLY A 16 14.69 -23.08 -18.18
N PHE A 17 14.48 -22.65 -19.42
CA PHE A 17 13.52 -21.58 -19.74
C PHE A 17 12.05 -22.07 -19.69
N GLY A 18 11.79 -23.35 -19.99
CA GLY A 18 10.45 -23.95 -19.83
C GLY A 18 9.98 -24.03 -18.38
N CYS A 19 10.90 -24.22 -17.42
CA CYS A 19 10.56 -24.27 -16.00
C CYS A 19 10.20 -22.90 -15.40
N ALA A 20 10.63 -21.79 -16.01
CA ALA A 20 10.29 -20.45 -15.53
C ALA A 20 8.89 -19.98 -15.93
N VAL A 21 8.33 -20.54 -17.02
CA VAL A 21 6.98 -20.16 -17.52
C VAL A 21 5.86 -20.93 -16.81
N LEU A 22 6.16 -22.07 -16.17
CA LEU A 22 5.16 -22.92 -15.51
C LEU A 22 4.88 -22.58 -14.02
N VAL A 23 5.47 -21.51 -13.46
CA VAL A 23 5.19 -21.09 -12.07
C VAL A 23 3.93 -20.23 -11.96
N SER A 24 3.28 -19.91 -13.09
CA SER A 24 1.98 -19.22 -13.07
C SER A 24 0.84 -20.24 -13.03
N THR A 25 -0.01 -20.10 -12.02
CA THR A 25 -1.29 -20.79 -11.75
C THR A 25 -1.23 -22.20 -11.16
N ALA A 26 -0.95 -22.27 -9.85
CA ALA A 26 -1.70 -23.17 -8.98
C ALA A 26 -2.87 -22.38 -8.36
N ALA A 27 -3.90 -22.09 -9.17
CA ALA A 27 -5.22 -21.87 -8.60
C ALA A 27 -5.69 -23.25 -8.11
N GLN A 28 -5.47 -23.54 -6.82
CA GLN A 28 -5.88 -24.79 -6.18
C GLN A 28 -7.42 -24.87 -6.17
N GLY A 29 -8.00 -25.38 -7.25
CA GLY A 29 -9.31 -26.02 -7.24
C GLY A 29 -9.18 -27.38 -6.55
N GLY A 30 -9.14 -27.38 -5.23
CA GLY A 30 -9.19 -28.57 -4.37
C GLY A 30 -10.53 -28.69 -3.64
N PRO A 31 -10.89 -29.89 -3.12
CA PRO A 31 -12.24 -30.27 -2.72
C PRO A 31 -12.81 -29.44 -1.55
N PRO A 32 -14.15 -29.38 -1.39
CA PRO A 32 -14.79 -28.58 -0.36
C PRO A 32 -14.66 -29.28 1.00
N GLY A 33 -13.57 -29.06 1.71
CA GLY A 33 -13.43 -29.63 3.05
C GLY A 33 -12.03 -29.58 3.62
N GLY A 34 -11.76 -28.56 4.45
CA GLY A 34 -10.77 -28.64 5.53
C GLY A 34 -9.31 -28.30 5.19
N TYR A 35 -8.78 -27.36 5.98
CA TYR A 35 -7.37 -27.23 6.41
C TYR A 35 -6.35 -26.44 5.59
N LEU A 36 -6.74 -25.53 4.68
CA LEU A 36 -5.85 -24.46 4.23
C LEU A 36 -6.56 -23.11 4.26
N HIS A 37 -6.87 -22.61 5.45
CA HIS A 37 -7.06 -21.17 5.61
C HIS A 37 -5.67 -20.54 5.55
N SER A 38 -5.28 -20.04 4.37
CA SER A 38 -4.13 -19.15 4.28
C SER A 38 -4.36 -18.03 5.29
N ARG A 39 -3.55 -17.95 6.37
CA ARG A 39 -3.56 -16.83 7.32
C ARG A 39 -2.98 -15.55 6.68
N HIS A 40 -3.28 -15.34 5.40
CA HIS A 40 -2.94 -14.12 4.72
C HIS A 40 -3.91 -13.04 5.22
N VAL A 41 -3.44 -12.25 6.17
CA VAL A 41 -4.16 -11.06 6.61
C VAL A 41 -4.14 -10.07 5.45
N PRO A 42 -5.30 -9.70 4.87
CA PRO A 42 -5.32 -8.78 3.75
C PRO A 42 -4.75 -7.42 4.17
N PRO A 43 -4.07 -6.70 3.26
CA PRO A 43 -3.63 -5.33 3.54
C PRO A 43 -4.84 -4.40 3.71
N GLY A 44 -4.61 -3.24 4.32
CA GLY A 44 -5.56 -2.13 4.28
C GLY A 44 -5.09 -1.04 3.33
N ARG A 45 -6.02 -0.16 2.93
CA ARG A 45 -5.75 0.98 2.05
C ARG A 45 -5.56 2.23 2.90
N LEU A 46 -4.49 2.98 2.66
CA LEU A 46 -4.27 4.30 3.23
C LEU A 46 -4.47 5.34 2.14
N ILE A 47 -5.32 6.34 2.43
CA ILE A 47 -5.47 7.55 1.62
C ILE A 47 -5.11 8.75 2.48
N VAL A 48 -4.23 9.61 1.95
CA VAL A 48 -3.87 10.87 2.58
C VAL A 48 -4.14 12.01 1.61
N ASP A 49 -5.12 12.83 1.98
CA ASP A 49 -5.52 14.03 1.27
C ASP A 49 -4.98 15.28 1.97
N ARG A 50 -5.18 16.42 1.32
CA ARG A 50 -4.74 17.75 1.75
C ARG A 50 -5.94 18.67 1.80
N VAL A 51 -6.15 19.43 2.87
CA VAL A 51 -7.15 20.51 2.81
C VAL A 51 -6.73 21.63 1.84
N PRO A 52 -7.69 22.35 1.25
CA PRO A 52 -7.40 23.48 0.37
C PRO A 52 -6.63 24.62 1.05
N ASN A 53 -6.71 24.75 2.38
CA ASN A 53 -6.20 25.91 3.12
C ASN A 53 -4.67 26.09 3.04
N PHE A 54 -3.91 25.07 2.64
CA PHE A 54 -2.48 25.14 2.31
C PHE A 54 -2.15 26.14 1.18
N GLY A 55 -3.13 26.61 0.42
CA GLY A 55 -2.90 27.50 -0.73
C GLY A 55 -2.31 26.75 -1.92
N TRP A 56 -1.58 27.45 -2.79
CA TRP A 56 -0.99 26.87 -4.01
C TRP A 56 0.51 26.61 -3.89
N ASN A 57 1.18 27.31 -2.96
CA ASN A 57 2.64 27.32 -2.79
C ASN A 57 3.16 26.42 -1.66
N LEU A 58 2.28 25.74 -0.93
CA LEU A 58 2.67 24.80 0.13
C LEU A 58 2.31 23.36 -0.23
N ALA A 59 3.17 22.46 0.17
CA ALA A 59 2.95 21.03 0.16
C ALA A 59 3.22 20.48 1.56
N PHE A 60 2.98 19.18 1.73
CA PHE A 60 3.58 18.45 2.83
C PHE A 60 4.24 17.20 2.29
N ASN A 61 5.33 16.78 2.93
CA ASN A 61 5.86 15.46 2.70
C ASN A 61 5.21 14.50 3.69
N LEU A 62 4.93 13.31 3.20
CA LEU A 62 4.48 12.19 3.99
C LEU A 62 5.63 11.20 4.15
N GLN A 63 5.82 10.74 5.38
CA GLN A 63 6.63 9.60 5.71
C GLN A 63 5.76 8.50 6.33
N ILE A 64 6.10 7.26 6.02
CA ILE A 64 5.50 6.06 6.62
C ILE A 64 6.63 5.30 7.28
N ASP A 65 6.51 5.04 8.58
CA ASP A 65 7.49 4.33 9.40
C ASP A 65 8.91 4.94 9.26
N GLY A 66 8.97 6.28 9.24
CA GLY A 66 10.20 7.07 9.12
C GLY A 66 10.78 7.15 7.69
N ARG A 67 10.09 6.60 6.67
CA ARG A 67 10.54 6.65 5.27
C ARG A 67 9.71 7.64 4.47
N PRO A 68 10.33 8.64 3.80
CA PRO A 68 9.59 9.57 2.94
C PRO A 68 9.02 8.83 1.73
N VAL A 69 7.72 9.04 1.47
CA VAL A 69 7.00 8.38 0.38
C VAL A 69 6.51 9.35 -0.69
N ALA A 70 6.16 10.59 -0.32
CA ALA A 70 5.65 11.56 -1.29
C ALA A 70 5.71 13.00 -0.77
N ASN A 71 5.83 13.97 -1.68
CA ASN A 71 5.44 15.37 -1.45
C ASN A 71 4.06 15.60 -2.08
N ILE A 72 3.07 15.96 -1.28
CA ILE A 72 1.67 16.08 -1.69
C ILE A 72 1.33 17.57 -1.83
N VAL A 73 1.14 17.98 -3.08
CA VAL A 73 0.79 19.33 -3.50
C VAL A 73 -0.73 19.50 -3.68
N GLN A 74 -1.19 20.71 -4.00
CA GLN A 74 -2.61 21.00 -4.25
C GLN A 74 -3.19 20.12 -5.38
N GLY A 75 -4.38 19.57 -5.15
CA GLY A 75 -5.08 18.73 -6.13
C GLY A 75 -4.56 17.29 -6.21
N HIS A 76 -3.58 16.93 -5.37
CA HIS A 76 -3.04 15.59 -5.30
C HIS A 76 -3.31 14.95 -3.94
N SER A 77 -3.28 13.62 -3.97
CA SER A 77 -3.60 12.73 -2.86
C SER A 77 -2.66 11.54 -2.93
N TYR A 78 -2.22 11.03 -1.79
CA TYR A 78 -1.42 9.82 -1.75
C TYR A 78 -2.31 8.62 -1.42
N ARG A 79 -2.12 7.52 -2.16
CA ARG A 79 -2.86 6.27 -1.97
C ARG A 79 -1.89 5.11 -2.01
N THR A 80 -1.96 4.24 -1.01
CA THR A 80 -1.13 3.02 -0.99
C THR A 80 -1.81 1.89 -0.23
N TRP A 81 -1.33 0.67 -0.46
CA TRP A 81 -1.68 -0.49 0.36
C TRP A 81 -0.61 -0.68 1.44
N LEU A 82 -1.05 -0.86 2.68
CA LEU A 82 -0.18 -1.14 3.82
C LEU A 82 -0.55 -2.48 4.45
N ALA A 83 0.44 -3.13 5.04
CA ALA A 83 0.20 -4.30 5.86
C ALA A 83 -0.78 -3.95 7.00
N ALA A 84 -1.59 -4.92 7.41
CA ALA A 84 -2.44 -4.71 8.58
C ALA A 84 -1.58 -4.56 9.85
N GLY A 85 -2.00 -3.68 10.75
CA GLY A 85 -1.29 -3.38 12.00
C GLY A 85 -0.89 -1.91 12.15
N PRO A 86 -0.06 -1.60 13.15
CA PRO A 86 0.34 -0.24 13.46
C PRO A 86 1.38 0.29 12.47
N HIS A 87 1.14 1.50 11.96
CA HIS A 87 2.07 2.27 11.15
C HIS A 87 2.15 3.71 11.68
N VAL A 88 3.32 4.32 11.58
CA VAL A 88 3.52 5.72 11.96
C VAL A 88 3.52 6.59 10.72
N LEU A 89 2.59 7.53 10.66
CA LEU A 89 2.52 8.55 9.61
C LEU A 89 3.14 9.82 10.16
N THR A 90 4.20 10.30 9.53
CA THR A 90 4.85 11.56 9.88
C THR A 90 4.73 12.55 8.74
N VAL A 91 4.35 13.79 9.04
CA VAL A 91 4.21 14.84 8.04
C VAL A 91 5.11 16.03 8.34
N HIS A 92 5.67 16.61 7.28
CA HIS A 92 6.41 17.86 7.38
C HIS A 92 5.98 18.85 6.30
N LYS A 93 5.98 20.13 6.66
CA LYS A 93 5.72 21.23 5.74
C LYS A 93 6.79 21.29 4.65
N VAL A 94 6.36 21.60 3.42
CA VAL A 94 7.25 21.89 2.28
C VAL A 94 6.79 23.19 1.60
N PRO A 95 7.68 24.17 1.34
CA PRO A 95 9.11 24.16 1.66
C PRO A 95 9.38 24.30 3.17
N VAL A 96 10.52 23.74 3.61
CA VAL A 96 10.99 23.84 5.00
C VAL A 96 11.61 25.23 5.20
N VAL A 97 10.77 26.21 5.53
CA VAL A 97 11.18 27.59 5.85
C VAL A 97 10.98 27.84 7.35
N GLY A 98 12.05 28.22 8.04
CA GLY A 98 12.08 28.37 9.49
C GLY A 98 12.08 27.03 10.23
N TYR A 99 11.84 27.06 11.54
CA TYR A 99 11.60 25.85 12.34
C TYR A 99 10.12 25.46 12.21
N THR A 100 9.87 24.21 11.81
CA THR A 100 8.54 23.61 11.83
C THR A 100 8.71 22.17 12.28
N GLU A 101 8.15 21.85 13.43
CA GLU A 101 8.25 20.51 14.00
C GLU A 101 7.37 19.54 13.19
N PRO A 102 7.90 18.38 12.78
CA PRO A 102 7.08 17.35 12.14
C PRO A 102 6.06 16.81 13.13
N THR A 103 4.87 16.50 12.65
CA THR A 103 3.86 15.81 13.47
C THR A 103 3.76 14.36 13.05
N SER A 104 3.51 13.50 14.03
CA SER A 104 3.34 12.07 13.81
C SER A 104 2.01 11.60 14.38
N THR A 105 1.37 10.67 13.68
CA THR A 105 0.18 9.97 14.17
C THR A 105 0.32 8.48 13.88
N THR A 106 -0.16 7.64 14.80
CA THR A 106 -0.20 6.19 14.60
C THR A 106 -1.53 5.81 14.00
N VAL A 107 -1.49 5.16 12.84
CA VAL A 107 -2.67 4.52 12.24
C VAL A 107 -2.60 3.02 12.48
N HIS A 108 -3.73 2.42 12.87
CA HIS A 108 -3.86 0.97 12.93
C HIS A 108 -4.58 0.48 11.67
N ILE A 109 -3.81 0.05 10.67
CA ILE A 109 -4.35 -0.41 9.40
C ILE A 109 -5.16 -1.68 9.63
N GLN A 110 -6.43 -1.62 9.25
CA GLN A 110 -7.37 -2.72 9.43
C GLN A 110 -7.38 -3.54 8.14
N PRO A 111 -7.38 -4.88 8.23
CA PRO A 111 -7.40 -5.73 7.07
C PRO A 111 -8.61 -5.42 6.18
N GLY A 112 -8.36 -5.07 4.91
CA GLY A 112 -9.43 -4.78 3.96
C GLY A 112 -10.21 -3.48 4.21
N ALA A 113 -9.81 -2.64 5.16
CA ALA A 113 -10.40 -1.30 5.33
C ALA A 113 -9.62 -0.25 4.55
N GLU A 114 -10.31 0.84 4.20
CA GLU A 114 -9.72 2.10 3.78
C GLU A 114 -9.68 3.07 4.95
N HIS A 115 -8.51 3.61 5.21
CA HIS A 115 -8.23 4.63 6.19
C HIS A 115 -7.96 5.95 5.49
N LEU A 116 -8.81 6.94 5.74
CA LEU A 116 -8.68 8.28 5.17
C LEU A 116 -8.14 9.25 6.23
N TYR A 117 -7.06 9.92 5.87
CA TYR A 117 -6.50 11.03 6.62
C TYR A 117 -6.47 12.28 5.77
N ILE A 118 -6.71 13.41 6.41
CA ILE A 118 -6.63 14.73 5.79
C ILE A 118 -5.52 15.50 6.49
N ALA A 119 -4.50 15.88 5.74
CA ALA A 119 -3.48 16.80 6.21
C ALA A 119 -4.06 18.20 6.31
N MET A 120 -3.98 18.76 7.51
CA MET A 120 -4.41 20.08 7.93
C MET A 120 -3.20 21.01 8.08
N TRP A 121 -3.40 22.28 7.74
CA TRP A 121 -2.43 23.34 8.05
C TRP A 121 -3.05 24.32 9.03
N ASP A 122 -2.30 24.62 10.10
CA ASP A 122 -2.61 25.67 11.05
C ASP A 122 -1.33 26.44 11.40
N SER A 123 -1.27 27.72 11.02
CA SER A 123 -0.27 28.69 11.50
C SER A 123 1.20 28.25 11.38
N GLY A 124 1.51 27.37 10.42
CA GLY A 124 2.86 26.83 10.17
C GLY A 124 3.01 25.35 10.50
N LEU A 125 2.11 24.78 11.30
CA LEU A 125 2.06 23.38 11.65
C LEU A 125 1.24 22.58 10.62
N VAL A 126 1.80 21.47 10.14
CA VAL A 126 1.05 20.49 9.36
C VAL A 126 0.78 19.29 10.24
N TYR A 127 -0.46 18.81 10.28
CA TYR A 127 -0.86 17.63 11.04
C TYR A 127 -1.92 16.80 10.30
N LEU A 128 -2.02 15.52 10.66
CA LEU A 128 -2.98 14.60 10.07
C LEU A 128 -4.23 14.49 10.95
N HIS A 129 -5.39 14.73 10.34
CA HIS A 129 -6.69 14.51 10.96
C HIS A 129 -7.34 13.24 10.38
N PRO A 130 -7.76 12.27 11.21
CA PRO A 130 -8.50 11.10 10.73
C PRO A 130 -9.88 11.54 10.23
N ALA A 131 -10.20 11.20 8.98
CA ALA A 131 -11.45 11.61 8.34
C ALA A 131 -12.43 10.45 8.14
N GLY A 132 -12.01 9.21 8.35
CA GLY A 132 -12.91 8.06 8.39
C GLY A 132 -12.22 6.74 8.13
N VAL A 133 -12.94 5.67 8.44
CA VAL A 133 -12.57 4.29 8.14
C VAL A 133 -13.75 3.62 7.48
N SER A 134 -13.54 3.05 6.30
CA SER A 134 -14.59 2.36 5.54
C SER A 134 -14.13 0.97 5.15
N LEU A 135 -14.96 -0.06 5.30
CA LEU A 135 -14.63 -1.37 4.73
C LEU A 135 -14.56 -1.24 3.21
N THR A 136 -13.53 -1.81 2.59
CA THR A 136 -13.54 -1.93 1.13
C THR A 136 -14.62 -2.94 0.72
N PRO A 137 -15.22 -2.82 -0.48
CA PRO A 137 -16.23 -3.77 -0.95
C PRO A 137 -15.78 -5.23 -0.84
N GLY A 138 -14.51 -5.53 -1.17
CA GLY A 138 -13.96 -6.89 -1.03
C GLY A 138 -13.91 -7.40 0.40
N ALA A 139 -13.60 -6.53 1.38
CA ALA A 139 -13.59 -6.87 2.79
C ALA A 139 -15.00 -7.06 3.37
N TYR A 140 -15.96 -6.26 2.91
CA TYR A 140 -17.37 -6.45 3.23
C TYR A 140 -17.85 -7.86 2.81
N TRP A 141 -17.58 -8.27 1.56
CA TRP A 141 -17.92 -9.62 1.09
C TRP A 141 -17.20 -10.74 1.82
N GLN A 142 -15.94 -10.54 2.23
CA GLN A 142 -15.19 -11.51 3.02
C GLN A 142 -15.74 -11.67 4.45
N ASN A 143 -16.26 -10.59 5.04
CA ASN A 143 -16.78 -10.59 6.41
C ASN A 143 -18.26 -11.03 6.49
N HIS A 144 -19.05 -10.81 5.43
CA HIS A 144 -20.48 -11.08 5.35
C HIS A 144 -20.82 -12.16 4.30
N GLY A 145 -20.03 -13.23 4.26
CA GLY A 145 -20.09 -14.29 3.24
C GLY A 145 -21.42 -15.05 3.09
N ASP A 146 -22.54 -14.57 3.62
CA ASP A 146 -23.90 -15.09 3.37
C ASP A 146 -24.60 -14.41 2.17
N GLY A 147 -24.02 -13.34 1.62
CA GLY A 147 -24.56 -12.68 0.43
C GLY A 147 -25.85 -11.88 0.66
N THR A 148 -26.17 -11.54 1.91
CA THR A 148 -27.33 -10.67 2.21
C THR A 148 -26.91 -9.20 2.38
N PRO A 149 -27.66 -8.25 1.76
CA PRO A 149 -27.39 -6.81 1.87
C PRO A 149 -27.70 -6.24 3.26
#